data_AF-A0A532EX54-F1
#
_entry.id   AF-A0A532EX54-F1
#
_cell.length_a   1.000
_cell.length_b   1.000
_cell.length_c   1.000
_cell.angle_alpha   90.00
_cell.angle_beta   90.00
_cell.angle_gamma   90.00
#
_symmetry.space_group_name_H-M   'P 1'
#
loop_
_entity.id
_entity.type
_entity.pdbx_description
1 polymer ?
#
loop_
_entity_poly.entity_id
_entity_poly.type
_entity_poly.pdbx_seq_one_letter_code
_entity_poly.pdbx_strand_id
1 'polypeptide(L)'
;MRTAAQLVGATTIESNGRHIAYDCAGVTRAVFLKHGIDLYDAEPIAPHANGVRIIHAHIRQQGRFHRGPDAHPGDLVFFNNTWDYNGDGKVNDSLTHVGIVERQEPDGTVVFISRVAHAVERYHMNLRLPHVHKTADGRILNDYLRRKHVRDSDNTPHLTGQLFAQFASRVRH
;
A
#
# COMPACT_ATOMS: atom_id res chain seq x y z
N MET A 1 9.87 -13.13 -0.27
CA MET A 1 8.60 -12.50 -0.67
C MET A 1 7.68 -13.45 -1.49
N ARG A 2 7.61 -14.75 -1.16
CA ARG A 2 6.81 -15.72 -1.94
C ARG A 2 5.32 -15.66 -1.61
N THR A 3 4.99 -15.30 -0.37
CA THR A 3 3.63 -15.32 0.18
C THR A 3 2.73 -14.24 -0.42
N ALA A 4 3.22 -13.00 -0.56
CA ALA A 4 2.45 -11.92 -1.19
C ALA A 4 2.19 -12.22 -2.68
N ALA A 5 3.20 -12.75 -3.38
CA ALA A 5 3.08 -13.15 -4.78
C ALA A 5 2.03 -14.23 -5.03
N GLN A 6 1.77 -15.11 -4.05
CA GLN A 6 0.71 -16.13 -4.14
C GLN A 6 -0.71 -15.56 -4.05
N LEU A 7 -0.87 -14.32 -3.55
CA LEU A 7 -2.17 -13.67 -3.48
C LEU A 7 -2.51 -12.89 -4.76
N VAL A 8 -1.57 -12.73 -5.70
CA VAL A 8 -1.85 -12.06 -6.98
C VAL A 8 -2.92 -12.85 -7.74
N GLY A 9 -3.99 -12.16 -8.14
CA GLY A 9 -5.16 -12.77 -8.80
C GLY A 9 -6.15 -13.46 -7.87
N ALA A 10 -5.89 -13.53 -6.55
CA ALA A 10 -6.85 -14.06 -5.60
C ALA A 10 -8.08 -13.16 -5.49
N THR A 11 -9.27 -13.76 -5.42
CA THR A 11 -10.56 -13.05 -5.27
C THR A 11 -11.15 -13.14 -3.86
N THR A 12 -10.61 -14.04 -3.04
CA THR A 12 -10.94 -14.23 -1.63
C THR A 12 -9.66 -14.45 -0.83
N ILE A 13 -9.70 -14.14 0.47
CA ILE A 13 -8.54 -14.26 1.36
C ILE A 13 -8.99 -14.87 2.68
N GLU A 14 -8.29 -15.92 3.09
CA GLU A 14 -8.53 -16.64 4.32
C GLU A 14 -7.23 -16.83 5.10
N SER A 15 -7.36 -16.89 6.43
CA SER A 15 -6.27 -17.23 7.34
C SER A 15 -6.81 -18.10 8.46
N ASN A 16 -6.24 -19.30 8.63
CA ASN A 16 -6.65 -20.30 9.63
C ASN A 16 -8.17 -20.57 9.63
N GLY A 17 -8.77 -20.73 8.44
CA GLY A 17 -10.20 -20.99 8.29
C GLY A 17 -11.13 -19.80 8.56
N ARG A 18 -10.59 -18.59 8.75
CA ARG A 18 -11.37 -17.35 8.91
C ARG A 18 -11.20 -16.47 7.69
N HIS A 19 -12.32 -15.94 7.19
CA HIS A 19 -12.31 -14.93 6.14
C HIS A 19 -11.63 -13.65 6.63
N ILE A 20 -10.78 -13.09 5.77
CA ILE A 20 -10.16 -11.77 5.95
C ILE A 20 -10.85 -10.78 5.02
N ALA A 21 -10.97 -9.53 5.45
CA ALA A 21 -11.49 -8.46 4.61
C ALA A 21 -10.73 -8.41 3.28
N TYR A 22 -11.46 -8.43 2.17
CA TYR A 22 -10.87 -8.34 0.84
C TYR A 22 -10.62 -6.87 0.47
N ASP A 23 -9.66 -6.24 1.15
CA ASP A 23 -9.19 -4.88 0.92
C ASP A 23 -7.65 -4.79 1.01
N CYS A 24 -7.06 -3.62 0.78
CA CYS A 24 -5.61 -3.45 0.82
C CYS A 24 -4.99 -3.80 2.18
N ALA A 25 -5.67 -3.48 3.28
CA ALA A 25 -5.20 -3.77 4.63
C ALA A 25 -5.35 -5.27 4.97
N GLY A 26 -6.46 -5.89 4.57
CA GLY A 26 -6.71 -7.32 4.77
C GLY A 26 -5.76 -8.19 3.96
N VAL A 27 -5.44 -7.83 2.71
CA VAL A 27 -4.38 -8.50 1.91
C VAL A 27 -3.05 -8.43 2.64
N THR A 28 -2.70 -7.23 3.11
CA THR A 28 -1.45 -6.99 3.84
C THR A 28 -1.41 -7.83 5.12
N ARG A 29 -2.47 -7.80 5.92
CA ARG A 29 -2.61 -8.60 7.14
C ARG A 29 -2.50 -10.10 6.85
N ALA A 30 -3.14 -10.62 5.81
CA ALA A 30 -3.10 -12.04 5.47
C ALA A 30 -1.70 -12.54 5.11
N VAL A 31 -0.88 -11.72 4.44
CA VAL A 31 0.52 -12.06 4.18
C VAL A 31 1.30 -12.19 5.49
N PHE A 32 1.12 -11.26 6.42
CA PHE A 32 1.83 -11.27 7.70
C PHE A 32 1.33 -12.37 8.64
N LEU A 33 0.04 -12.69 8.63
CA LEU A 33 -0.54 -13.79 9.41
C LEU A 33 0.06 -15.15 9.00
N LYS A 34 0.34 -15.37 7.71
CA LYS A 34 1.06 -16.56 7.24
C LYS A 34 2.49 -16.67 7.78
N HIS A 35 3.03 -15.59 8.33
CA HIS A 35 4.32 -15.54 9.02
C HIS A 35 4.17 -15.43 10.55
N GLY A 36 2.97 -15.66 11.09
CA GLY A 36 2.70 -15.61 12.54
C GLY A 36 2.60 -14.21 13.12
N ILE A 37 2.40 -13.18 12.27
CA ILE A 37 2.37 -11.77 12.69
C ILE A 37 0.97 -11.24 12.44
N ASP A 38 0.26 -10.87 13.51
CA ASP A 38 -1.00 -10.15 13.35
C ASP A 38 -0.76 -8.64 13.44
N LEU A 39 -0.87 -7.97 12.30
CA LEU A 39 -0.72 -6.50 12.20
C LEU A 39 -1.84 -5.73 12.90
N TYR A 40 -2.89 -6.42 13.37
CA TYR A 40 -4.01 -5.80 14.10
C TYR A 40 -3.91 -6.01 15.62
N ASP A 41 -2.85 -6.65 16.12
CA ASP A 41 -2.64 -6.94 17.54
C ASP A 41 -2.13 -5.73 18.35
N ALA A 42 -2.26 -4.51 17.82
CA ALA A 42 -1.86 -3.29 18.53
C ALA A 42 -3.01 -2.76 19.41
N GLU A 43 -2.63 -2.16 20.55
CA GLU A 43 -3.51 -1.52 21.55
C GLU A 43 -4.59 -0.58 20.96
N PRO A 44 -5.70 -0.31 21.70
CA PRO A 44 -6.94 0.16 21.12
C PRO A 44 -6.78 1.45 20.30
N ILE A 45 -7.17 1.34 19.05
CA ILE A 45 -7.17 2.43 18.08
C ILE A 45 -8.52 3.13 18.16
N ALA A 46 -8.54 4.43 17.85
CA ALA A 46 -9.75 5.24 17.82
C ALA A 46 -10.92 4.50 17.14
N PRO A 47 -12.15 4.61 17.68
CA PRO A 47 -13.34 4.09 17.03
C PRO A 47 -13.35 4.52 15.55
N HIS A 48 -13.63 3.58 14.64
CA HIS A 48 -13.71 3.79 13.19
C HIS A 48 -12.38 3.96 12.43
N ALA A 49 -11.22 3.64 13.00
CA ALA A 49 -9.99 3.63 12.22
C ALA A 49 -10.01 2.57 11.10
N ASN A 50 -9.66 2.98 9.87
CA ASN A 50 -9.49 2.06 8.76
C ASN A 50 -8.31 1.09 8.99
N GLY A 51 -8.31 -0.04 8.28
CA GLY A 51 -7.28 -1.06 8.42
C GLY A 51 -5.84 -0.58 8.16
N VAL A 52 -5.67 0.43 7.31
CA VAL A 52 -4.36 1.05 7.02
C VAL A 52 -3.81 1.75 8.26
N ARG A 53 -4.66 2.49 8.99
CA ARG A 53 -4.30 3.15 10.26
C ARG A 53 -4.02 2.13 11.35
N ILE A 54 -4.70 0.98 11.34
CA ILE A 54 -4.41 -0.13 12.25
C ILE A 54 -2.99 -0.67 12.04
N ILE A 55 -2.67 -1.02 10.79
CA ILE A 55 -1.34 -1.50 10.43
C ILE A 55 -0.26 -0.45 10.73
N HIS A 56 -0.53 0.83 10.43
CA HIS A 56 0.39 1.92 10.72
C HIS A 56 0.69 2.04 12.22
N ALA A 57 -0.34 1.96 13.08
CA ALA A 57 -0.16 2.01 14.53
C ALA A 57 0.68 0.82 15.04
N HIS A 58 0.46 -0.38 14.51
CA HIS A 58 1.28 -1.55 14.83
C HIS A 58 2.76 -1.34 14.47
N ILE A 59 3.04 -0.84 13.25
CA ILE A 59 4.41 -0.54 12.83
C ILE A 59 5.05 0.55 13.71
N ARG A 60 4.29 1.55 14.16
CA ARG A 60 4.82 2.58 15.06
C ARG A 60 5.36 2.00 16.37
N GLN A 61 4.80 0.88 16.83
CA GLN A 61 5.23 0.20 18.06
C GLN A 61 6.33 -0.84 17.81
N GLN A 62 6.28 -1.56 16.68
CA GLN A 62 7.11 -2.75 16.45
C GLN A 62 8.01 -2.68 15.20
N GLY A 63 8.12 -1.50 14.59
CA GLY A 63 8.79 -1.30 13.32
C GLY A 63 9.51 0.04 13.23
N ARG A 64 9.93 0.38 12.02
CA ARG A 64 10.60 1.64 11.69
C ARG A 64 10.04 2.19 10.39
N PHE A 65 9.70 3.47 10.39
CA PHE A 65 9.35 4.20 9.17
C PHE A 65 10.58 4.80 8.51
N HIS A 66 10.59 4.86 7.18
CA HIS A 66 11.59 5.57 6.38
C HIS A 66 10.98 6.16 5.11
N ARG A 67 11.66 7.13 4.50
CA ARG A 67 11.19 7.83 3.30
C ARG A 67 11.86 7.35 2.00
N GLY A 68 12.67 6.29 2.07
CA GLY A 68 13.44 5.76 0.94
C GLY A 68 14.85 6.38 0.84
N PRO A 69 15.51 6.31 -0.33
CA PRO A 69 14.96 5.83 -1.62
C PRO A 69 14.86 4.30 -1.71
N ASP A 70 15.61 3.59 -0.87
CA ASP A 70 15.66 2.13 -0.91
C ASP A 70 14.45 1.53 -0.20
N ALA A 71 13.85 0.53 -0.84
CA ALA A 71 12.75 -0.26 -0.32
C ALA A 71 13.09 -1.75 -0.47
N HIS A 72 12.95 -2.51 0.60
CA HIS A 72 13.37 -3.90 0.65
C HIS A 72 12.16 -4.84 0.52
N PRO A 73 12.35 -6.05 -0.04
CA PRO A 73 11.33 -7.09 -0.03
C PRO A 73 10.80 -7.34 1.39
N GLY A 74 9.52 -7.08 1.61
CA GLY A 74 8.85 -7.23 2.90
C GLY A 74 8.47 -5.92 3.57
N ASP A 75 9.03 -4.79 3.11
CA ASP A 75 8.62 -3.47 3.57
C ASP A 75 7.15 -3.21 3.20
N LEU A 76 6.45 -2.46 4.04
CA LEU A 76 5.16 -1.89 3.71
C LEU A 76 5.37 -0.54 3.03
N VAL A 77 4.50 -0.22 2.07
CA VAL A 77 4.41 1.10 1.44
C VAL A 77 3.05 1.69 1.75
N PHE A 78 3.03 2.91 2.31
CA PHE A 78 1.81 3.64 2.65
C PHE A 78 1.58 4.78 1.66
N PHE A 79 0.31 5.05 1.38
CA PHE A 79 -0.12 6.14 0.51
C PHE A 79 -1.20 6.99 1.17
N ASN A 80 -1.20 8.27 0.81
CA ASN A 80 -2.21 9.25 1.18
C ASN A 80 -3.15 9.48 -0.01
N ASN A 81 -4.33 10.04 0.28
CA ASN A 81 -5.22 10.62 -0.71
C ASN A 81 -5.62 9.68 -1.85
N THR A 82 -5.72 8.37 -1.64
CA THR A 82 -6.08 7.41 -2.71
C THR A 82 -7.59 7.32 -2.94
N TRP A 83 -8.38 7.75 -1.96
CA TRP A 83 -9.82 7.95 -2.00
C TRP A 83 -10.20 8.97 -0.92
N ASP A 84 -11.39 9.58 -1.06
CA ASP A 84 -11.95 10.54 -0.11
C ASP A 84 -12.47 9.82 1.14
N TYR A 85 -11.62 9.72 2.17
CA TYR A 85 -11.89 8.96 3.38
C TYR A 85 -12.87 9.68 4.30
N ASN A 86 -12.77 11.01 4.39
CA ASN A 86 -13.60 11.81 5.29
C ASN A 86 -14.88 12.36 4.63
N GLY A 87 -15.00 12.29 3.30
CA GLY A 87 -16.19 12.69 2.56
C GLY A 87 -16.30 14.19 2.26
N ASP A 88 -15.24 14.97 2.46
CA ASP A 88 -15.23 16.42 2.22
C ASP A 88 -14.88 16.80 0.78
N GLY A 89 -14.58 15.81 -0.07
CA GLY A 89 -14.23 15.99 -1.48
C GLY A 89 -12.84 16.58 -1.71
N LYS A 90 -11.97 16.66 -0.70
CA LYS A 90 -10.62 17.21 -0.80
C LYS A 90 -9.55 16.13 -0.80
N VAL A 91 -8.35 16.54 -1.19
CA VAL A 91 -7.15 15.68 -1.26
C VAL A 91 -6.35 15.89 0.03
N ASN A 92 -6.94 15.54 1.17
CA ASN A 92 -6.39 15.81 2.51
C ASN A 92 -6.47 14.60 3.47
N ASP A 93 -6.66 13.39 2.95
CA ASP A 93 -6.76 12.17 3.72
C ASP A 93 -5.42 11.43 3.82
N SER A 94 -4.93 11.29 5.05
CA SER A 94 -3.72 10.51 5.32
C SER A 94 -4.03 9.03 5.49
N LEU A 95 -3.07 8.15 5.14
CA LEU A 95 -3.12 6.71 5.38
C LEU A 95 -4.38 6.04 4.80
N THR A 96 -4.56 6.21 3.49
CA THR A 96 -5.74 5.69 2.76
C THR A 96 -5.46 4.39 2.01
N HIS A 97 -4.19 4.02 1.86
CA HIS A 97 -3.79 2.76 1.23
C HIS A 97 -2.46 2.22 1.78
N VAL A 98 -2.30 0.89 1.70
CA VAL A 98 -1.07 0.18 2.02
C VAL A 98 -0.82 -0.92 1.01
N GLY A 99 0.44 -1.22 0.72
CA GLY A 99 0.86 -2.39 -0.03
C GLY A 99 2.14 -2.99 0.55
N ILE A 100 2.59 -4.12 -0.02
CA ILE A 100 3.78 -4.83 0.42
C ILE A 100 4.81 -4.86 -0.70
N VAL A 101 6.02 -4.36 -0.44
CA VAL A 101 7.11 -4.28 -1.41
C VAL A 101 7.57 -5.69 -1.77
N GLU A 102 7.39 -6.09 -3.03
CA GLU A 102 7.91 -7.35 -3.54
C GLU A 102 9.41 -7.23 -3.84
N ARG A 103 9.81 -6.15 -4.52
CA ARG A 103 11.20 -5.83 -4.90
C ARG A 103 11.36 -4.38 -5.34
N GLN A 104 12.60 -3.95 -5.53
CA GLN A 104 12.96 -2.70 -6.19
C GLN A 104 13.84 -2.99 -7.40
N GLU A 105 13.50 -2.40 -8.54
CA GLU A 105 14.24 -2.52 -9.80
C GLU A 105 15.49 -1.63 -9.80
N PRO A 106 16.50 -1.90 -10.65
CA PRO A 106 17.74 -1.11 -10.72
C PRO A 106 17.52 0.38 -11.00
N ASP A 107 16.45 0.75 -11.72
CA ASP A 107 16.10 2.15 -11.99
C ASP A 107 15.40 2.85 -10.81
N GLY A 108 15.24 2.16 -9.68
CA GLY A 108 14.61 2.63 -8.46
C GLY A 108 13.09 2.38 -8.41
N THR A 109 12.50 1.80 -9.45
CA THR A 109 11.07 1.47 -9.47
C THR A 109 10.75 0.38 -8.47
N VAL A 110 9.92 0.69 -7.49
CA VAL A 110 9.43 -0.24 -6.48
C VAL A 110 8.24 -1.00 -7.05
N VAL A 111 8.32 -2.33 -7.03
CA VAL A 111 7.21 -3.22 -7.35
C VAL A 111 6.61 -3.71 -6.04
N PHE A 112 5.33 -3.41 -5.82
CA PHE A 112 4.62 -3.78 -4.61
C PHE A 112 3.31 -4.50 -4.95
N ILE A 113 2.83 -5.32 -4.02
CA ILE A 113 1.58 -6.05 -4.15
C ILE A 113 0.56 -5.39 -3.23
N SER A 114 -0.60 -5.12 -3.78
CA SER A 114 -1.74 -4.61 -3.02
C SER A 114 -3.04 -5.02 -3.71
N ARG A 115 -4.17 -4.71 -3.08
CA ARG A 115 -5.47 -4.72 -3.73
C ARG A 115 -5.96 -3.30 -3.97
N VAL A 116 -5.98 -2.90 -5.23
CA VAL A 116 -6.60 -1.65 -5.69
C VAL A 116 -7.88 -2.00 -6.43
N ALA A 117 -8.94 -1.22 -6.18
CA ALA A 117 -10.28 -1.47 -6.69
C ALA A 117 -10.75 -2.92 -6.45
N HIS A 118 -10.67 -3.81 -7.45
CA HIS A 118 -11.27 -5.14 -7.42
C HIS A 118 -10.26 -6.29 -7.37
N ALA A 119 -8.96 -6.04 -7.57
CA ALA A 119 -7.98 -7.10 -7.80
C ALA A 119 -6.71 -6.94 -6.95
N VAL A 120 -6.15 -8.07 -6.52
CA VAL A 120 -4.80 -8.15 -5.96
C VAL A 120 -3.79 -8.27 -7.10
N GLU A 121 -2.96 -7.25 -7.28
CA GLU A 121 -2.02 -7.17 -8.41
C GLU A 121 -0.67 -6.59 -7.99
N ARG A 122 0.27 -6.57 -8.94
CA ARG A 122 1.54 -5.87 -8.81
C ARG A 122 1.40 -4.45 -9.35
N TYR A 123 1.88 -3.50 -8.57
CA TYR A 123 1.89 -2.08 -8.89
C TYR A 123 3.31 -1.54 -8.82
N HIS A 124 3.56 -0.50 -9.60
CA HIS A 124 4.86 0.15 -9.77
C HIS A 124 4.81 1.54 -9.14
N MET A 125 5.93 1.94 -8.54
CA MET A 125 6.13 3.29 -8.01
C MET A 125 7.57 3.70 -8.19
N ASN A 126 7.81 4.87 -8.77
CA ASN A 126 9.14 5.44 -8.92
C ASN A 126 9.18 6.86 -8.33
N LEU A 127 9.89 7.01 -7.22
CA LEU A 127 10.00 8.27 -6.48
C LEU A 127 10.93 9.30 -7.15
N ARG A 128 11.77 8.88 -8.11
CA ARG A 128 12.60 9.82 -8.90
C ARG A 128 11.80 10.54 -9.96
N LEU A 129 10.75 9.90 -10.47
CA LEU A 129 9.86 10.42 -11.51
C LEU A 129 8.39 10.28 -11.09
N PRO A 130 7.96 10.91 -9.97
CA PRO A 130 6.66 10.61 -9.35
C PRO A 130 5.46 10.98 -10.21
N HIS A 131 5.61 11.92 -11.14
CA HIS A 131 4.57 12.40 -12.05
C HIS A 131 4.49 11.62 -13.38
N VAL A 132 5.39 10.66 -13.61
CA VAL A 132 5.49 9.93 -14.87
C VAL A 132 4.84 8.56 -14.72
N HIS A 133 3.74 8.32 -15.43
CA HIS A 133 3.09 7.00 -15.45
C HIS A 133 3.97 5.97 -16.15
N LYS A 134 4.44 6.30 -17.35
CA LYS A 134 5.11 5.39 -18.28
C LYS A 134 6.19 6.14 -19.04
N THR A 135 7.34 5.50 -19.26
CA THR A 135 8.43 6.02 -20.09
C THR A 135 8.07 6.00 -21.58
N ALA A 136 8.87 6.68 -22.41
CA ALA A 136 8.69 6.70 -23.86
C ALA A 136 8.80 5.30 -24.53
N ASP A 137 9.67 4.42 -24.00
CA ASP A 137 9.80 3.01 -24.43
C ASP A 137 8.70 2.10 -23.86
N GLY A 138 7.83 2.65 -23.02
CA GLY A 138 6.64 1.98 -22.56
C GLY A 138 6.80 1.15 -21.28
N ARG A 139 7.80 1.45 -20.46
CA ARG A 139 7.92 0.88 -19.11
C ARG A 139 7.05 1.66 -18.14
N ILE A 140 6.28 0.95 -17.31
CA ILE A 140 5.48 1.59 -16.25
C ILE A 140 6.42 1.99 -15.11
N LEU A 141 6.35 3.26 -14.70
CA LEU A 141 7.07 3.78 -13.55
C LEU A 141 6.15 3.98 -12.34
N ASN A 142 4.92 4.45 -12.59
CA ASN A 142 3.93 4.66 -11.54
C ASN A 142 2.55 4.24 -12.02
N ASP A 143 1.90 3.32 -11.33
CA ASP A 143 0.51 2.95 -11.61
C ASP A 143 -0.48 3.97 -11.07
N TYR A 144 -1.71 3.93 -11.61
CA TYR A 144 -2.83 4.70 -11.05
C TYR A 144 -3.33 4.04 -9.78
N LEU A 145 -3.30 4.78 -8.66
CA LEU A 145 -3.76 4.30 -7.36
C LEU A 145 -5.05 4.98 -6.90
N ARG A 146 -5.36 6.15 -7.47
CA ARG A 146 -6.62 6.87 -7.25
C ARG A 146 -7.46 6.87 -8.52
N ARG A 147 -8.75 6.59 -8.38
CA ARG A 147 -9.72 6.76 -9.46
C ARG A 147 -9.91 8.26 -9.74
N LYS A 148 -9.81 8.66 -11.02
CA LYS A 148 -10.13 10.03 -11.44
C LYS A 148 -11.61 10.33 -11.20
N HIS A 149 -11.90 11.47 -10.58
CA HIS A 149 -13.25 11.97 -10.35
C HIS A 149 -13.54 13.16 -11.26
N VAL A 150 -14.81 13.38 -11.62
CA VAL A 150 -15.23 14.49 -12.51
C VAL A 150 -14.89 15.86 -11.92
N ARG A 151 -14.84 15.95 -10.58
CA ARG A 151 -14.50 17.19 -9.86
C ARG A 151 -13.00 17.36 -9.61
N ASP A 152 -12.17 16.42 -10.04
CA ASP A 152 -10.73 16.56 -9.91
C ASP A 152 -10.22 17.72 -10.78
N SER A 153 -9.39 18.58 -10.20
CA SER A 153 -8.61 19.53 -10.99
C SER A 153 -7.51 18.80 -11.76
N ASP A 154 -6.99 19.44 -12.81
CA ASP A 154 -5.91 18.86 -13.65
C ASP A 154 -4.64 18.51 -12.86
N ASN A 155 -4.40 19.19 -11.74
CA ASN A 155 -3.24 18.96 -10.87
C ASN A 155 -3.48 17.93 -9.77
N THR A 156 -4.65 17.30 -9.74
CA THR A 156 -4.97 16.32 -8.71
C THR A 156 -4.06 15.10 -8.84
N PRO A 157 -3.41 14.62 -7.77
CA PRO A 157 -2.58 13.43 -7.82
C PRO A 157 -3.36 12.13 -8.08
N HIS A 158 -2.86 11.26 -8.95
CA HIS A 158 -3.45 9.92 -9.18
C HIS A 158 -2.44 8.77 -9.18
N LEU A 159 -1.16 9.07 -9.37
CA LEU A 159 -0.11 8.08 -9.51
C LEU A 159 0.47 7.68 -8.15
N THR A 160 0.90 6.42 -8.02
CA THR A 160 1.56 5.88 -6.82
C THR A 160 2.67 6.79 -6.29
N GLY A 161 3.56 7.26 -7.16
CA GLY A 161 4.68 8.14 -6.78
C GLY A 161 4.25 9.51 -6.25
N GLN A 162 3.11 10.05 -6.71
CA GLN A 162 2.56 11.32 -6.19
C GLN A 162 1.86 11.13 -4.84
N LEU A 163 1.30 9.94 -4.63
CA LEU A 163 0.47 9.61 -3.46
C LEU A 163 1.29 8.97 -2.33
N PHE A 164 2.58 8.73 -2.55
CA PHE A 164 3.48 8.11 -1.58
C PHE A 164 3.51 8.89 -0.27
N ALA A 165 3.28 8.17 0.82
CA ALA A 165 3.51 8.69 2.15
C ALA A 165 4.89 8.25 2.64
N GLN A 166 5.06 6.97 2.93
CA GLN A 166 6.29 6.46 3.54
C GLN A 166 6.39 4.94 3.40
N PHE A 167 7.61 4.43 3.56
CA PHE A 167 7.85 3.01 3.76
C PHE A 167 7.90 2.66 5.25
N ALA A 168 7.77 1.37 5.52
CA ALA A 168 7.96 0.80 6.84
C ALA A 168 8.60 -0.58 6.76
N SER A 169 9.60 -0.80 7.61
CA SER A 169 10.16 -2.12 7.86
C SER A 169 9.75 -2.58 9.26
N ARG A 170 9.36 -3.84 9.42
CA ARG A 170 9.26 -4.42 10.76
C ARG A 170 10.68 -4.70 11.26
N VAL A 171 10.98 -4.31 12.50
CA VAL A 171 12.25 -4.69 13.12
C VAL A 171 12.10 -6.14 13.55
N ARG A 172 12.97 -7.03 13.07
CA ARG A 172 13.00 -8.40 13.58
C ARG A 172 13.56 -8.34 15.01
N HIS A 173 12.78 -8.80 15.98
CA HIS A 173 13.31 -9.27 17.25
C HIS A 173 13.58 -10.78 17.12
#